data_AF-A0AAP7FUN2-F1
#
_entry.id   AF-A0AAP7FUN2-F1
#
_cell.length_a   1.000
_cell.length_b   1.000
_cell.length_c   1.000
_cell.angle_alpha   90.00
_cell.angle_beta   90.00
_cell.angle_gamma   90.00
#
_symmetry.space_group_name_H-M   'P 1'
#
loop_
_entity.id
_entity.type
_entity.pdbx_description
1 polymer ?
#
loop_
_entity_poly.entity_id
_entity_poly.type
_entity_poly.pdbx_seq_one_letter_code
_entity_poly.pdbx_strand_id
1 'polypeptide(L)'
;MEKINHKDIQDKLWSNDDESNLSNEKYNQLLIEQYRIYVELTDRTSYRRIVINLFFLVFNLVLVGTVALAISNNINVENPPSGILVTIPYFAGLVFCYAWWKIIRFFRHHIQIKNSIVSSLEKRLPSKVWLTEEHIAEQKGSFKPIRILEIYMPFIFMGIYSALFLFVELNWLPHTLN
;
A
#
# COMPACT_ATOMS: atom_id res chain seq x y z
N MET A 1 -0.57 6.66 13.74
CA MET A 1 0.56 5.77 13.39
C MET A 1 1.67 6.23 14.30
N GLU A 2 2.14 5.34 15.17
CA GLU A 2 3.24 5.65 16.08
C GLU A 2 4.45 6.05 15.24
N LYS A 3 5.05 7.20 15.57
CA LYS A 3 6.26 7.65 14.88
C LYS A 3 7.36 6.64 15.19
N ILE A 4 8.07 6.21 14.15
CA ILE A 4 9.22 5.32 14.32
C ILE A 4 10.24 6.02 15.20
N ASN A 5 10.54 5.43 16.36
CA ASN A 5 11.56 5.94 17.25
C ASN A 5 12.93 5.45 16.75
N HIS A 6 13.61 6.29 15.96
CA HIS A 6 14.94 5.97 15.42
C HIS A 6 15.98 5.71 16.52
N LYS A 7 15.78 6.25 17.73
CA LYS A 7 16.65 5.97 18.88
C LYS A 7 16.44 4.55 19.39
N ASP A 8 15.19 4.11 19.55
CA ASP A 8 14.86 2.74 19.95
C ASP A 8 15.41 1.69 18.96
N ILE A 9 15.38 2.00 17.66
CA ILE A 9 15.99 1.13 16.64
C ILE A 9 17.51 1.05 16.85
N GLN A 10 18.19 2.18 17.05
CA GLN A 10 19.64 2.16 17.26
C GLN A 10 20.02 1.43 18.55
N ASP A 11 19.27 1.62 19.63
CA ASP A 11 19.53 1.00 20.92
C ASP A 11 19.31 -0.54 20.87
N LYS A 12 18.34 -1.03 20.08
CA LYS A 12 18.02 -2.47 19.97
C LYS A 12 18.73 -3.20 18.83
N LEU A 13 19.24 -2.49 17.82
CA LEU A 13 19.82 -3.09 16.62
C LEU A 13 21.18 -3.74 16.90
N TRP A 14 21.94 -3.19 17.83
CA TRP A 14 23.32 -3.60 18.09
C TRP A 14 23.40 -4.45 19.36
N SER A 15 23.95 -5.66 19.24
CA SER A 15 24.36 -6.47 20.39
C SER A 15 25.66 -5.89 20.95
N ASN A 16 25.68 -5.57 22.25
CA ASN A 16 26.90 -5.08 22.92
C ASN A 16 27.91 -6.22 23.21
N ASP A 17 27.53 -7.48 22.95
CA ASP A 17 28.29 -8.67 23.36
C ASP A 17 29.33 -9.14 22.31
N ASP A 18 29.20 -8.72 21.05
CA ASP A 18 29.92 -9.32 19.91
C ASP A 18 31.16 -8.53 19.45
N GLU A 19 31.29 -7.24 19.81
CA GLU A 19 32.44 -6.41 19.42
C GLU A 19 33.76 -6.86 20.09
N SER A 20 33.69 -7.56 21.23
CA SER A 20 34.87 -7.96 22.00
C SER A 20 35.44 -9.35 21.62
N ASN A 21 34.64 -10.20 20.94
CA ASN A 21 34.99 -11.60 20.69
C ASN A 21 35.28 -11.93 19.21
N LEU A 22 35.00 -11.03 18.27
CA LEU A 22 35.27 -11.23 16.84
C LEU A 22 36.49 -10.44 16.37
N SER A 23 37.28 -11.04 15.47
CA SER A 23 38.26 -10.29 14.67
C SER A 23 37.54 -9.22 13.83
N ASN A 24 38.15 -8.03 13.70
CA ASN A 24 37.63 -6.92 12.91
C ASN A 24 37.25 -7.32 11.48
N GLU A 25 38.03 -8.21 10.84
CA GLU A 25 37.75 -8.69 9.49
C GLU A 25 36.45 -9.51 9.43
N LYS A 26 36.28 -10.42 10.39
CA LYS A 26 35.08 -11.27 10.48
C LYS A 26 33.84 -10.44 10.85
N TYR A 27 33.99 -9.45 11.73
CA TYR A 27 32.91 -8.52 12.06
C TYR A 27 32.44 -7.74 10.81
N ASN A 28 33.38 -7.16 10.05
CA ASN A 28 33.05 -6.43 8.82
C ASN A 28 32.40 -7.33 7.77
N GLN A 29 32.85 -8.58 7.66
CA GLN A 29 32.24 -9.57 6.77
C GLN A 29 30.78 -9.88 7.16
N LEU A 30 30.51 -10.15 8.44
CA LEU A 30 29.15 -10.41 8.90
C LEU A 30 28.25 -9.18 8.73
N LEU A 31 28.77 -7.98 8.99
CA LEU A 31 28.03 -6.74 8.83
C LEU A 31 27.61 -6.51 7.37
N ILE A 32 28.52 -6.69 6.41
CA ILE A 32 28.20 -6.51 4.99
C ILE A 32 27.27 -7.61 4.47
N GLU A 33 27.40 -8.84 4.95
CA GLU A 33 26.49 -9.95 4.61
C GLU A 33 25.08 -9.68 5.13
N GLN A 34 24.94 -9.27 6.41
CA GLN A 34 23.66 -8.91 7.00
C GLN A 34 23.02 -7.72 6.27
N TYR A 35 23.82 -6.69 5.95
CA TYR A 35 23.36 -5.55 5.17
C TYR A 35 22.83 -5.99 3.80
N ARG A 36 23.59 -6.79 3.04
CA ARG A 36 23.20 -7.28 1.72
C ARG A 36 21.88 -8.05 1.78
N ILE A 37 21.77 -9.03 2.67
CA ILE A 37 20.55 -9.85 2.83
C ILE A 37 19.36 -8.96 3.19
N TYR A 38 19.55 -8.02 4.12
CA TYR A 38 18.46 -7.19 4.59
C TYR A 38 17.99 -6.15 3.57
N VAL A 39 18.91 -5.60 2.77
CA VAL A 39 18.57 -4.73 1.61
C VAL A 39 17.74 -5.50 0.60
N GLU A 40 18.16 -6.72 0.22
CA GLU A 40 17.41 -7.56 -0.72
C GLU A 40 16.01 -7.90 -0.19
N LEU A 41 15.89 -8.22 1.11
CA LEU A 41 14.59 -8.44 1.74
C LEU A 41 13.70 -7.19 1.77
N THR A 42 14.30 -6.01 1.86
CA THR A 42 13.61 -4.72 1.85
C THR A 42 13.07 -4.42 0.46
N ASP A 43 13.84 -4.69 -0.58
CA ASP A 43 13.41 -4.57 -1.97
C ASP A 43 12.27 -5.55 -2.30
N ARG A 44 12.42 -6.84 -1.97
CA ARG A 44 11.36 -7.85 -2.14
C ARG A 44 10.05 -7.45 -1.44
N THR A 45 10.14 -6.86 -0.25
CA THR A 45 8.97 -6.35 0.47
C THR A 45 8.31 -5.18 -0.26
N SER A 46 9.12 -4.28 -0.81
CA SER A 46 8.66 -3.14 -1.61
C SER A 46 7.97 -3.60 -2.90
N TYR A 47 8.55 -4.58 -3.59
CA TYR A 47 7.94 -5.21 -4.76
C TYR A 47 6.59 -5.84 -4.42
N ARG A 48 6.50 -6.58 -3.31
CA ARG A 48 5.23 -7.17 -2.84
C ARG A 48 4.12 -6.13 -2.60
N ARG A 49 4.46 -4.92 -2.13
CA ARG A 49 3.49 -3.81 -2.00
C ARG A 49 2.93 -3.42 -3.37
N ILE A 50 3.79 -3.29 -4.38
CA ILE A 50 3.40 -2.92 -5.74
C ILE A 50 2.46 -3.97 -6.34
N VAL A 51 2.80 -5.25 -6.20
CA VAL A 51 1.96 -6.37 -6.69
C VAL A 51 0.58 -6.36 -6.02
N ILE A 52 0.51 -6.18 -4.70
CA ILE A 52 -0.76 -6.11 -3.97
C ILE A 52 -1.59 -4.91 -4.43
N ASN A 53 -0.95 -3.75 -4.62
CA ASN A 53 -1.64 -2.56 -5.10
C ASN A 53 -2.23 -2.78 -6.51
N LEU A 54 -1.46 -3.42 -7.40
CA LEU A 54 -1.92 -3.77 -8.74
C LEU A 54 -3.09 -4.76 -8.70
N PHE A 55 -3.02 -5.79 -7.84
CA PHE A 55 -4.11 -6.74 -7.64
C PHE A 55 -5.43 -6.02 -7.29
N PHE A 56 -5.40 -5.13 -6.30
CA PHE A 56 -6.59 -4.37 -5.91
C PHE A 56 -7.10 -3.48 -7.05
N LEU A 57 -6.21 -2.81 -7.78
CA LEU A 57 -6.59 -1.96 -8.90
C LEU A 57 -7.32 -2.76 -9.99
N VAL A 58 -6.72 -3.87 -10.43
CA VAL A 58 -7.30 -4.73 -11.47
C VAL A 58 -8.63 -5.31 -11.01
N PHE A 59 -8.72 -5.77 -9.77
CA PHE A 59 -9.95 -6.33 -9.22
C PHE A 59 -11.08 -5.30 -9.17
N ASN A 60 -10.82 -4.08 -8.69
CA ASN A 60 -11.82 -3.03 -8.67
C ASN A 60 -12.22 -2.59 -10.09
N LEU A 61 -11.27 -2.55 -11.03
CA LEU A 61 -11.56 -2.24 -12.44
C LEU A 61 -12.49 -3.28 -13.06
N VAL A 62 -12.24 -4.57 -12.82
CA VAL A 62 -13.10 -5.66 -13.29
C VAL A 62 -14.49 -5.54 -12.66
N LEU A 63 -14.58 -5.32 -11.34
CA LEU A 63 -15.87 -5.14 -10.67
C LEU A 63 -16.68 -3.98 -11.25
N VAL A 64 -16.04 -2.80 -11.40
CA VAL A 64 -16.70 -1.62 -11.98
C VAL A 64 -17.11 -1.90 -13.42
N GLY A 65 -16.27 -2.54 -14.22
CA GLY A 65 -16.58 -2.90 -15.60
C GLY A 65 -17.75 -3.87 -15.71
N THR A 66 -17.79 -4.91 -14.86
CA THR A 66 -18.91 -5.86 -14.81
C THR A 66 -20.21 -5.18 -14.40
N VAL A 67 -20.19 -4.29 -13.39
CA VAL A 67 -21.37 -3.53 -12.97
C VAL A 67 -21.83 -2.59 -14.07
N ALA A 68 -20.92 -1.86 -14.72
CA ALA A 68 -21.25 -0.96 -15.82
C ALA A 68 -21.87 -1.69 -17.02
N LEU A 69 -21.35 -2.86 -17.39
CA LEU A 69 -21.94 -3.72 -18.44
C LEU A 69 -23.31 -4.27 -18.03
N ALA A 70 -23.46 -4.70 -16.77
CA ALA A 70 -24.73 -5.19 -16.25
C ALA A 70 -25.81 -4.10 -16.30
N ILE A 71 -25.45 -2.87 -15.95
CA ILE A 71 -26.29 -1.68 -16.10
C ILE A 71 -26.60 -1.44 -17.58
N SER A 72 -25.60 -1.36 -18.45
CA SER A 72 -25.80 -1.09 -19.89
C SER A 72 -26.70 -2.12 -20.58
N ASN A 73 -26.65 -3.39 -20.20
CA ASN A 73 -27.41 -4.47 -20.83
C ASN A 73 -28.80 -4.68 -20.21
N ASN A 74 -29.01 -4.31 -18.94
CA ASN A 74 -30.26 -4.58 -18.20
C ASN A 74 -31.02 -3.32 -17.76
N ILE A 75 -30.66 -2.10 -18.20
CA ILE A 75 -31.59 -0.96 -18.14
C ILE A 75 -32.68 -1.18 -19.20
N ASN A 76 -33.56 -2.15 -18.94
CA ASN A 76 -34.94 -2.09 -19.39
C ASN A 76 -35.76 -1.75 -18.16
N VAL A 77 -36.38 -0.57 -18.21
CA VAL A 77 -37.08 0.14 -17.13
C VAL A 77 -38.24 -0.66 -16.52
N GLU A 78 -38.63 -1.79 -17.11
CA GLU A 78 -39.84 -2.53 -16.78
C GLU A 78 -39.70 -3.52 -15.61
N ASN A 79 -38.49 -3.94 -15.21
CA ASN A 79 -38.31 -4.91 -14.13
C ASN A 79 -37.16 -4.53 -13.20
N PRO A 80 -37.45 -3.97 -12.02
CA PRO A 80 -36.37 -3.56 -11.16
C PRO A 80 -35.69 -4.73 -10.41
N PRO A 81 -34.35 -4.95 -10.50
CA PRO A 81 -33.53 -5.59 -9.49
C PRO A 81 -33.96 -5.16 -8.11
N SER A 82 -34.15 -6.15 -7.25
CA SER A 82 -34.40 -5.92 -5.84
C SER A 82 -33.33 -4.96 -5.30
N GLY A 83 -33.72 -3.98 -4.49
CA GLY A 83 -32.76 -3.05 -3.89
C GLY A 83 -31.62 -3.77 -3.14
N ILE A 84 -31.88 -5.00 -2.69
CA ILE A 84 -30.91 -5.94 -2.12
C ILE A 84 -29.79 -6.29 -3.13
N LEU A 85 -30.12 -6.53 -4.40
CA LEU A 85 -29.19 -6.88 -5.47
C LEU A 85 -28.20 -5.75 -5.80
N VAL A 86 -28.57 -4.49 -5.54
CA VAL A 86 -27.72 -3.31 -5.77
C VAL A 86 -26.96 -2.92 -4.50
N THR A 87 -27.64 -3.00 -3.35
CA THR A 87 -27.10 -2.58 -2.05
C THR A 87 -25.98 -3.50 -1.57
N ILE A 88 -26.12 -4.83 -1.71
CA ILE A 88 -25.10 -5.78 -1.25
C ILE A 88 -23.76 -5.59 -1.97
N PRO A 89 -23.70 -5.56 -3.32
CA PRO A 89 -22.44 -5.31 -4.04
C PRO A 89 -21.82 -3.95 -3.73
N TYR A 90 -22.64 -2.92 -3.50
CA TYR A 90 -22.15 -1.59 -3.11
C TYR A 90 -21.39 -1.64 -1.78
N PHE A 91 -22.00 -2.19 -0.73
CA PHE A 91 -21.33 -2.31 0.57
C PHE A 91 -20.12 -3.26 0.51
N ALA A 92 -20.20 -4.34 -0.26
CA ALA A 92 -19.06 -5.22 -0.50
C ALA A 92 -17.88 -4.46 -1.14
N GLY A 93 -18.15 -3.61 -2.14
CA GLY A 93 -17.15 -2.76 -2.78
C GLY A 93 -16.52 -1.74 -1.82
N LEU A 94 -17.31 -1.12 -0.94
CA LEU A 94 -16.79 -0.22 0.11
C LEU A 94 -15.89 -0.95 1.12
N VAL A 95 -16.32 -2.12 1.60
CA VAL A 95 -15.52 -2.95 2.51
C VAL A 95 -14.21 -3.37 1.83
N PHE A 96 -14.26 -3.72 0.54
CA PHE A 96 -13.09 -4.08 -0.23
C PHE A 96 -12.11 -2.90 -0.40
N CYS A 97 -12.61 -1.70 -0.70
CA CYS A 97 -11.79 -0.48 -0.75
C CYS A 97 -11.17 -0.14 0.62
N TYR A 98 -11.92 -0.33 1.70
CA TYR A 98 -11.40 -0.13 3.05
C TYR A 98 -10.29 -1.13 3.40
N ALA A 99 -10.46 -2.40 3.03
CA ALA A 99 -9.44 -3.42 3.18
C ALA A 99 -8.18 -3.07 2.37
N TRP A 100 -8.33 -2.60 1.14
CA TRP A 100 -7.22 -2.12 0.31
C TRP A 100 -6.45 -0.99 1.01
N TRP A 101 -7.15 0.03 1.51
CA TRP A 101 -6.53 1.13 2.25
C TRP A 101 -5.77 0.66 3.49
N LYS A 102 -6.35 -0.27 4.27
CA LYS A 102 -5.68 -0.86 5.44
C LYS A 102 -4.41 -1.61 5.07
N ILE A 103 -4.44 -2.38 3.99
CA ILE A 103 -3.28 -3.17 3.53
C ILE A 103 -2.16 -2.26 3.03
N ILE A 104 -2.46 -1.23 2.23
CA ILE A 104 -1.46 -0.22 1.81
C ILE A 104 -0.82 0.41 3.05
N ARG A 105 -1.63 0.79 4.03
CA ARG A 105 -1.16 1.41 5.28
C ARG A 105 -0.23 0.49 6.06
N PHE A 106 -0.54 -0.80 6.14
CA PHE A 106 0.30 -1.81 6.77
C PHE A 106 1.66 -1.92 6.08
N PHE A 107 1.67 -2.12 4.75
CA PHE A 107 2.92 -2.27 4.00
C PHE A 107 3.79 -1.02 4.07
N ARG A 108 3.19 0.17 4.02
CA ARG A 108 3.92 1.42 4.18
C ARG A 108 4.62 1.51 5.54
N HIS A 109 3.93 1.16 6.62
CA HIS A 109 4.53 1.16 7.94
C HIS A 109 5.69 0.15 8.03
N HIS A 110 5.47 -1.06 7.52
CA HIS A 110 6.47 -2.12 7.56
C HIS A 110 7.73 -1.78 6.74
N ILE A 111 7.56 -1.17 5.55
CA ILE A 111 8.68 -0.72 4.72
C ILE A 111 9.42 0.45 5.37
N GLN A 112 8.72 1.38 6.02
CA GLN A 112 9.37 2.47 6.76
C GLN A 112 10.28 1.95 7.87
N ILE A 113 9.85 0.91 8.61
CA ILE A 113 10.68 0.27 9.64
C ILE A 113 11.92 -0.36 9.00
N LYS A 114 11.75 -1.13 7.92
CA LYS A 114 12.86 -1.76 7.19
C LYS A 114 13.87 -0.73 6.67
N ASN A 115 13.40 0.35 6.05
CA ASN A 115 14.27 1.42 5.55
C ASN A 115 15.07 2.07 6.69
N SER A 116 14.46 2.28 7.86
CA SER A 116 15.17 2.81 9.03
C SER A 116 16.25 1.86 9.56
N ILE A 117 16.01 0.54 9.49
CA ILE A 117 16.99 -0.47 9.90
C ILE A 117 18.14 -0.52 8.90
N VAL A 118 17.86 -0.56 7.58
CA VAL A 118 18.89 -0.51 6.51
C VAL A 118 19.78 0.73 6.68
N SER A 119 19.16 1.89 6.85
CA SER A 119 19.86 3.16 7.08
C SER A 119 20.72 3.15 8.34
N SER A 120 20.32 2.41 9.37
CA SER A 120 21.10 2.28 10.61
C SER A 120 22.28 1.33 10.43
N LEU A 121 22.08 0.20 9.73
CA LEU A 121 23.17 -0.71 9.35
C LEU A 121 24.23 0.01 8.51
N GLU A 122 23.79 0.81 7.53
CA GLU A 122 24.68 1.52 6.62
C GLU A 122 25.59 2.55 7.32
N LYS A 123 25.19 3.09 8.48
CA LYS A 123 26.04 4.03 9.23
C LYS A 123 27.38 3.46 9.67
N ARG A 124 27.50 2.13 9.79
CA ARG A 124 28.75 1.42 10.13
C ARG A 124 29.53 0.98 8.89
N LEU A 125 28.98 1.14 7.69
CA LEU A 125 29.67 0.82 6.44
C LEU A 125 30.50 2.02 5.96
N PRO A 126 31.57 1.77 5.17
CA PRO A 126 32.46 2.83 4.69
C PRO A 126 31.79 3.78 3.69
N SER A 127 30.79 3.31 2.95
CA SER A 127 30.01 4.10 2.00
C SER A 127 28.54 4.11 2.38
N LYS A 128 27.87 5.25 2.16
CA LYS A 128 26.49 5.53 2.54
C LYS A 128 25.59 5.69 1.31
N VAL A 129 25.58 4.69 0.44
CA VAL A 129 24.88 4.72 -0.85
C VAL A 129 23.38 4.91 -0.67
N TRP A 130 22.74 4.12 0.20
CA TRP A 130 21.30 4.14 0.47
C TRP A 130 20.86 5.46 1.10
N LEU A 131 21.54 5.91 2.16
CA LEU A 131 21.27 7.20 2.82
C LEU A 131 21.42 8.37 1.84
N THR A 132 22.42 8.30 0.96
CA THR A 132 22.65 9.34 -0.06
C THR A 132 21.53 9.34 -1.10
N GLU A 133 21.11 8.16 -1.57
CA GLU A 133 19.97 8.01 -2.48
C GLU A 133 18.68 8.56 -1.87
N GLU A 134 18.36 8.15 -0.63
CA GLU A 134 17.18 8.62 0.09
C GLU A 134 17.19 10.15 0.23
N HIS A 135 18.33 10.74 0.61
CA HIS A 135 18.47 12.18 0.74
C HIS A 135 18.24 12.93 -0.59
N ILE A 136 18.86 12.46 -1.68
CA ILE A 136 18.70 13.07 -3.00
C ILE A 136 17.26 12.93 -3.49
N ALA A 137 16.64 11.77 -3.30
CA ALA A 137 15.27 11.51 -3.73
C ALA A 137 14.24 12.33 -2.94
N GLU A 138 14.47 12.57 -1.65
CA GLU A 138 13.65 13.47 -0.84
C GLU A 138 13.74 14.92 -1.29
N GLN A 139 14.96 15.42 -1.54
CA GLN A 139 15.18 16.77 -2.05
C GLN A 139 14.49 17.00 -3.40
N LYS A 140 14.56 16.01 -4.31
CA LYS A 140 13.89 16.06 -5.61
C LYS A 140 12.38 15.77 -5.54
N GLY A 141 11.87 15.36 -4.38
CA GLY A 141 10.46 14.99 -4.21
C GLY A 141 10.04 13.75 -4.99
N SER A 142 10.98 12.91 -5.45
CA SER A 142 10.74 11.78 -6.36
C SER A 142 9.69 10.79 -5.83
N PHE A 143 9.62 10.59 -4.51
CA PHE A 143 8.69 9.63 -3.89
C PHE A 143 7.30 10.18 -3.56
N LYS A 144 7.11 11.51 -3.54
CA LYS A 144 5.85 12.14 -3.14
C LYS A 144 4.67 11.82 -4.08
N PRO A 145 4.78 11.96 -5.42
CA PRO A 145 3.63 11.78 -6.30
C PRO A 145 3.11 10.33 -6.30
N ILE A 146 4.01 9.35 -6.31
CA ILE A 146 3.66 7.93 -6.28
C ILE A 146 2.95 7.59 -4.97
N ARG A 147 3.47 8.06 -3.84
CA ARG A 147 2.89 7.83 -2.51
C ARG A 147 1.50 8.45 -2.37
N ILE A 148 1.28 9.63 -2.96
CA ILE A 148 -0.04 10.28 -2.99
C ILE A 148 -1.00 9.39 -3.76
N LEU A 149 -0.67 8.99 -4.98
CA LEU A 149 -1.53 8.16 -5.82
C LEU A 149 -1.94 6.86 -5.09
N GLU A 150 -0.98 6.10 -4.55
CA GLU A 150 -1.27 4.85 -3.83
C GLU A 150 -2.29 5.01 -2.68
N ILE A 151 -2.30 6.14 -1.97
CA ILE A 151 -3.22 6.36 -0.83
C ILE A 151 -4.62 6.73 -1.31
N TYR A 152 -4.72 7.50 -2.39
CA TYR A 152 -5.99 8.05 -2.86
C TYR A 152 -6.79 7.07 -3.73
N MET A 153 -6.14 6.10 -4.37
CA MET A 153 -6.82 5.12 -5.24
C MET A 153 -8.02 4.43 -4.59
N PRO A 154 -7.98 3.90 -3.36
CA PRO A 154 -9.14 3.31 -2.72
C PRO A 154 -10.32 4.27 -2.58
N PHE A 155 -10.05 5.56 -2.29
CA PHE A 155 -11.09 6.57 -2.14
C PHE A 155 -11.70 6.98 -3.48
N ILE A 156 -10.90 7.00 -4.56
CA ILE A 156 -11.40 7.22 -5.91
C ILE A 156 -12.40 6.11 -6.27
N PHE A 157 -12.08 4.85 -6.01
CA PHE A 157 -13.00 3.73 -6.26
C PHE A 157 -14.24 3.76 -5.34
N MET A 158 -14.11 4.14 -4.06
CA MET A 158 -15.27 4.41 -3.21
C MET A 158 -16.20 5.45 -3.84
N GLY A 159 -15.65 6.55 -4.35
CA GLY A 159 -16.41 7.58 -5.06
C GLY A 159 -17.11 7.05 -6.31
N ILE A 160 -16.44 6.21 -7.10
CA ILE A 160 -17.04 5.55 -8.28
C ILE A 160 -18.20 4.64 -7.86
N TYR A 161 -18.02 3.81 -6.82
CA TYR A 161 -19.09 2.95 -6.31
C TYR A 161 -20.30 3.75 -5.81
N SER A 162 -20.06 4.85 -5.09
CA SER A 162 -21.13 5.74 -4.64
C SER A 162 -21.83 6.43 -5.80
N ALA A 163 -21.10 6.87 -6.82
CA ALA A 163 -21.69 7.47 -8.02
C ALA A 163 -22.55 6.48 -8.81
N LEU A 164 -22.09 5.23 -8.98
CA LEU A 164 -22.86 4.17 -9.63
C LEU A 164 -24.14 3.85 -8.83
N PHE A 165 -24.03 3.74 -7.51
CA PHE A 165 -25.18 3.50 -6.64
C PHE A 165 -26.22 4.63 -6.75
N LEU A 166 -25.78 5.89 -6.66
CA LEU A 166 -26.67 7.05 -6.81
C LEU A 166 -27.29 7.13 -8.20
N PHE A 167 -26.53 6.80 -9.25
CA PHE A 167 -27.05 6.76 -10.61
C PHE A 167 -28.19 5.74 -10.76
N VAL A 168 -28.02 4.54 -10.18
CA VAL A 168 -29.08 3.52 -10.18
C VAL A 168 -30.29 4.03 -9.40
N GLU A 169 -30.12 4.50 -8.17
CA GLU A 169 -31.24 4.99 -7.34
C GLU A 169 -32.00 6.15 -8.03
N LEU A 170 -31.31 7.15 -8.59
CA LEU A 170 -31.93 8.31 -9.23
C LEU A 170 -32.74 7.96 -10.48
N ASN A 171 -32.25 7.04 -11.32
CA ASN A 171 -32.97 6.64 -12.52
C ASN A 171 -34.18 5.75 -12.21
N TRP A 172 -34.24 5.15 -11.00
CA TRP A 172 -35.20 4.11 -10.66
C TRP A 172 -36.29 4.58 -9.69
N LEU A 173 -35.99 5.56 -8.83
CA LEU A 173 -36.95 6.28 -8.00
C LEU A 173 -38.20 6.79 -8.76
N PRO A 174 -38.11 7.40 -9.98
CA PRO A 174 -39.30 7.93 -10.67
C PRO A 174 -40.30 6.86 -11.15
N HIS A 175 -39.92 5.57 -11.20
CA HIS A 175 -40.78 4.49 -11.70
C HIS A 175 -41.56 3.75 -10.60
N THR A 176 -41.27 4.00 -9.32
CA THR A 176 -41.97 3.36 -8.19
C THR A 176 -43.11 4.20 -7.62
N LEU A 177 -43.24 5.46 -8.06
CA LEU A 177 -44.24 6.44 -7.58
C LEU A 177 -45.39 6.71 -8.57
N ASN A 178 -45.40 6.05 -9.74
CA ASN A 178 -46.52 6.02 -10.69
C ASN A 178 -47.12 4.61 -10.74
#